data_AF-A0A1H3HGK9-F1
#
_entry.id   AF-A0A1H3HGK9-F1
#
_cell.length_a   1.000
_cell.length_b   1.000
_cell.length_c   1.000
_cell.angle_alpha   90.00
_cell.angle_beta   90.00
_cell.angle_gamma   90.00
#
_symmetry.space_group_name_H-M   'P 1'
#
loop_
_entity.id
_entity.type
_entity.pdbx_description
1 polymer ?
#
loop_
_entity_poly.entity_id
_entity_poly.type
_entity_poly.pdbx_seq_one_letter_code
_entity_poly.pdbx_strand_id
1 'polypeptide(L)' 'MTSLTEARQKAQNGTTYIGETTDGSLKLSDVRDPEALADLLGDECARTILVEAKKEPRSAAELSNRAGVSEPTVYRRLE' A
#
# COMPACT_ATOMS: atom_id res chain seq x y z
N MET A 1 -55.03 17.45 -12.63
CA MET A 1 -54.83 18.88 -12.33
C MET A 1 -53.70 18.99 -11.33
N THR A 2 -52.62 19.66 -11.75
CA THR A 2 -51.30 19.62 -11.13
C THR A 2 -51.14 20.78 -10.15
N SER A 3 -50.74 20.50 -8.93
CA SER A 3 -50.20 21.45 -7.94
C SER A 3 -49.70 20.65 -6.73
N LEU A 4 -48.66 21.00 -5.98
CA LEU A 4 -47.54 21.94 -6.12
C LEU A 4 -46.73 21.70 -4.83
N THR A 5 -45.51 21.15 -4.91
CA THR A 5 -44.50 21.24 -3.84
C THR A 5 -43.16 20.83 -4.45
N GLU A 6 -42.52 21.73 -5.19
CA GLU A 6 -41.43 22.57 -4.69
C GLU A 6 -40.31 21.79 -3.97
N ALA A 7 -39.28 21.51 -4.76
CA ALA A 7 -37.90 21.91 -4.50
C ALA A 7 -37.35 21.77 -3.07
N ARG A 8 -36.52 20.74 -2.86
CA ARG A 8 -35.17 20.95 -2.29
C ARG A 8 -34.25 19.77 -2.58
N GLN A 9 -33.37 19.94 -3.56
CA GLN A 9 -32.13 19.17 -3.66
C GLN A 9 -31.24 19.52 -2.46
N LYS A 10 -30.96 18.53 -1.61
CA LYS A 10 -29.81 18.46 -0.70
C LYS A 10 -29.56 16.98 -0.41
N ALA A 11 -28.42 16.46 -0.83
CA ALA A 11 -27.33 16.04 0.07
C ALA A 11 -27.59 14.65 0.68
N GLN A 12 -26.69 13.69 0.75
CA GLN A 12 -25.25 13.66 0.61
C GLN A 12 -24.84 12.19 0.81
N ASN A 13 -23.76 11.78 0.14
CA ASN A 13 -22.81 10.76 0.59
C ASN A 13 -23.22 9.29 0.38
N GLY A 14 -22.85 8.79 -0.80
CA GLY A 14 -22.60 7.38 -1.04
C GLY A 14 -21.55 6.87 -0.06
N THR A 15 -22.00 6.09 0.91
CA THR A 15 -21.15 5.24 1.73
C THR A 15 -21.19 3.85 1.13
N THR A 16 -20.50 3.68 0.00
CA THR A 16 -20.15 2.32 -0.43
C THR A 16 -19.20 1.79 0.62
N TYR A 17 -19.72 0.94 1.50
CA TYR A 17 -19.00 0.13 2.44
C TYR A 17 -17.91 -0.64 1.68
N ILE A 18 -16.68 -0.12 1.69
CA ILE A 18 -15.53 -0.83 1.13
C ILE A 18 -15.32 -2.03 2.03
N GLY A 19 -15.39 -3.21 1.42
CA GLY A 19 -15.59 -4.50 2.09
C GLY A 19 -14.66 -4.77 3.26
N GLU A 20 -15.18 -5.64 4.12
CA GLU A 20 -14.47 -6.44 5.11
C GLU A 20 -13.01 -6.62 4.70
N THR A 21 -12.08 -6.12 5.52
CA THR A 21 -10.69 -6.54 5.45
C THR A 21 -10.69 -8.01 5.82
N THR A 22 -10.98 -8.87 4.84
CA THR A 22 -10.88 -10.30 5.02
C THR A 22 -9.48 -10.52 5.55
N ASP A 23 -9.42 -11.08 6.75
CA ASP A 23 -8.25 -11.66 7.40
C ASP A 23 -7.83 -12.86 6.54
N GLY A 24 -7.48 -12.57 5.30
CA GLY A 24 -6.67 -13.41 4.48
C GLY A 24 -5.32 -13.35 5.15
N SER A 25 -5.11 -14.24 6.12
CA SER A 25 -3.80 -14.82 6.35
C SER A 25 -3.35 -15.31 4.98
N LEU A 26 -2.72 -14.42 4.20
CA LEU A 26 -1.98 -14.75 3.01
C LEU A 26 -0.97 -15.77 3.50
N LYS A 27 -1.29 -17.05 3.31
CA LYS A 27 -0.32 -18.11 3.46
C LYS A 27 0.71 -17.81 2.38
N LEU A 28 1.73 -17.03 2.76
CA LEU A 28 2.97 -16.93 2.03
C LEU A 28 3.60 -18.33 2.11
N SER A 29 3.05 -19.26 1.34
CA SER A 29 3.67 -20.55 1.08
C SER A 29 4.76 -20.31 0.06
N ASP A 30 5.84 -19.72 0.53
CA ASP A 30 7.17 -19.97 0.01
C ASP A 30 8.07 -19.86 1.22
N VAL A 31 8.70 -20.96 1.61
CA VAL A 31 9.87 -20.88 2.47
C VAL A 31 10.87 -20.09 1.65
N ARG A 32 10.85 -18.76 1.78
CA ARG A 32 11.87 -17.90 1.16
C ARG A 32 13.20 -18.43 1.63
N ASP A 33 14.04 -18.78 0.66
CA ASP A 33 15.41 -19.23 0.89
C ASP A 33 16.03 -18.36 2.00
N PRO A 34 16.39 -18.92 3.16
CA PRO A 34 16.80 -18.13 4.31
C PRO A 34 18.08 -17.35 4.01
N GLU A 35 18.95 -17.88 3.15
CA GLU A 35 20.11 -17.19 2.60
C GLU A 35 19.71 -15.98 1.76
N ALA A 36 18.82 -16.12 0.78
CA ALA A 36 18.31 -14.98 0.01
C ALA A 36 17.63 -13.92 0.90
N LEU A 37 16.90 -14.34 1.95
CA LEU A 37 16.31 -13.42 2.90
C LEU A 37 17.38 -12.71 3.74
N ALA A 38 18.42 -13.43 4.16
CA ALA A 38 19.55 -12.85 4.90
C ALA A 38 20.32 -11.84 4.03
N ASP A 39 20.55 -12.16 2.76
CA ASP A 39 21.19 -11.26 1.80
C ASP A 39 20.36 -9.98 1.60
N LEU A 40 19.05 -10.13 1.40
CA LEU A 40 18.12 -9.00 1.29
C LEU A 40 18.10 -8.14 2.55
N LEU A 41 18.02 -8.78 3.73
CA LEU A 41 18.02 -8.07 5.01
C LEU A 41 19.41 -7.53 5.38
N GLY A 42 20.49 -8.00 4.75
CA GLY A 42 21.84 -7.45 4.88
C GLY A 42 21.99 -6.11 4.16
N ASP A 43 21.16 -5.85 3.15
CA ASP A 43 21.14 -4.58 2.41
C ASP A 43 20.43 -3.46 3.18
N GLU A 44 21.16 -2.38 3.47
CA GLU A 44 20.63 -1.24 4.24
C GLU A 44 19.50 -0.48 3.52
N CYS A 45 19.61 -0.35 2.20
CA CYS A 45 18.59 0.30 1.40
C CYS A 45 17.31 -0.54 1.39
N ALA A 46 17.43 -1.87 1.21
CA ALA A 46 16.27 -2.76 1.27
C ALA A 46 15.58 -2.72 2.64
N ARG A 47 16.34 -2.77 3.74
CA ARG A 47 15.79 -2.61 5.09
C ARG A 47 15.05 -1.29 5.26
N THR A 48 15.63 -0.19 4.78
CA THR A 48 15.01 1.14 4.87
C THR A 48 13.68 1.16 4.14
N ILE A 49 13.64 0.64 2.90
CA ILE A 49 12.42 0.54 2.10
C ILE A 49 11.36 -0.29 2.83
N LEU A 50 11.72 -1.47 3.34
CA LEU A 50 10.80 -2.38 4.03
C LEU A 50 10.24 -1.79 5.32
N VAL A 51 11.08 -1.13 6.13
CA VAL A 51 10.65 -0.48 7.38
C VAL A 51 9.67 0.65 7.10
N GLU A 52 9.96 1.47 6.09
CA GLU A 52 9.10 2.59 5.72
C GLU A 52 7.77 2.13 5.12
N ALA A 53 7.77 1.10 4.27
CA ALA A 53 6.55 0.51 3.69
C ALA A 53 5.71 -0.26 4.72
N LYS A 54 6.36 -0.84 5.76
CA LYS A 54 5.66 -1.50 6.86
C LYS A 54 4.86 -0.51 7.71
N LYS A 55 5.38 0.70 7.92
CA LYS A 55 4.70 1.74 8.72
C LYS A 55 3.38 2.15 8.08
N GLU A 56 3.41 2.39 6.77
CA GLU A 56 2.24 2.71 5.95
C GLU A 56 2.54 2.45 4.46
N PRO A 57 1.52 2.14 3.64
CA PRO A 57 1.69 2.04 2.19
C PRO A 57 2.23 3.35 1.60
N ARG A 58 3.25 3.25 0.74
CA ARG A 58 3.91 4.40 0.11
C ARG A 58 4.23 4.15 -1.35
N SER A 59 4.33 5.24 -2.10
CA SER A 59 4.79 5.22 -3.49
C SER A 59 6.30 4.96 -3.59
N ALA A 60 6.75 4.49 -4.75
CA ALA A 60 8.18 4.32 -5.04
C ALA A 60 8.94 5.65 -4.95
N ALA A 61 8.32 6.76 -5.36
CA ALA A 61 8.88 8.11 -5.26
C ALA A 61 9.13 8.54 -3.80
N GLU A 62 8.22 8.21 -2.88
CA GLU A 62 8.40 8.53 -1.46
C GLU A 62 9.50 7.67 -0.83
N LEU A 63 9.58 6.40 -1.24
CA LEU A 63 10.61 5.48 -0.77
C LEU A 63 11.99 5.85 -1.33
N SER A 64 12.07 6.29 -2.59
CA SER A 64 13.31 6.73 -3.23
C SER A 64 13.90 7.93 -2.50
N ASN A 65 13.07 8.92 -2.16
CA ASN A 65 13.46 10.08 -1.36
C ASN A 65 13.98 9.70 0.03
N ARG A 66 13.34 8.74 0.70
CA ARG A 66 13.72 8.32 2.07
C ARG A 66 14.97 7.44 2.10
N ALA A 67 15.14 6.58 1.11
CA ALA A 67 16.29 5.70 1.00
C ALA A 67 17.49 6.35 0.27
N GLY A 68 17.32 7.53 -0.32
CA GLY A 68 18.38 8.24 -1.04
C GLY A 68 18.80 7.56 -2.34
N VAL A 69 17.89 6.82 -2.98
CA VAL A 69 18.14 6.05 -4.21
C VAL A 69 17.16 6.46 -5.32
N SER A 70 17.37 5.97 -6.54
CA SER A 70 16.42 6.19 -7.64
C SER A 70 15.19 5.27 -7.52
N GLU A 71 14.04 5.68 -8.04
CA GLU A 71 12.83 4.84 -8.08
C GLU A 71 13.05 3.45 -8.72
N PRO A 72 13.78 3.30 -9.85
CA PRO A 72 14.10 1.97 -10.38
C PRO A 72 14.90 1.10 -9.41
N THR A 73 15.74 1.71 -8.57
CA THR A 73 16.49 0.98 -7.54
C THR A 73 15.56 0.44 -6.45
N VAL A 74 14.49 1.16 -6.12
CA VAL A 74 13.48 0.69 -5.15
C VAL A 74 12.85 -0.63 -5.64
N TYR A 75 12.46 -0.72 -6.91
CA TYR A 75 11.87 -1.95 -7.47
C TYR A 75 12.87 -3.12 -7.48
N ARG A 76 14.07 -2.92 -8.03
CA ARG A 76 15.10 -3.98 -8.11
C ARG A 76 15.50 -4.55 -6.75
N ARG A 77 15.36 -3.78 -5.67
CA ARG A 77 15.73 -4.22 -4.31
C ARG A 77 14.62 -4.99 -3.59
N LEU A 78 13.44 -5.10 -4.19
CA LEU A 78 12.29 -5.82 -3.64
C LEU A 78 11.88 -7.04 -4.49
N GLU A 79 12.53 -7.24 -5.63
CA GLU A 79 12.45 -8.44 -6.47
C GLU A 79 13.27 -9.59 -5.86
#